data_AF-N9LZ86-F1
#
_entry.id   AF-N9LZ86-F1
#
_cell.length_a   1.000
_cell.length_b   1.000
_cell.length_c   1.000
_cell.angle_alpha   90.00
_cell.angle_beta   90.00
_cell.angle_gamma   90.00
#
_symmetry.space_group_name_H-M   'P 1'
#
loop_
_entity.id
_entity.type
_entity.pdbx_description
1 polymer ?
#
loop_
_entity_poly.entity_id
_entity_poly.type
_entity_poly.pdbx_seq_one_letter_code
_entity_poly.pdbx_strand_id
1 'polypeptide(L)'
;MIQIESVKGLENLNEILKVDGIDSVFIGAVDLSATMGYQGNPNHPEVQKAVIDAIQRIRAAGKAAGILSTQHDITQKYLDLGAEFVAVGVDTSVLMNSLRELLFKYKQGTEVVKSEGGY
;
A
#
# COMPACT_ATOMS: atom_id res chain seq x y z
N MET A 1 -3.26 16.37 0.49
CA MET A 1 -3.26 14.91 0.70
C MET A 1 -3.12 14.61 2.18
N ILE A 2 -3.87 13.63 2.69
CA ILE A 2 -3.73 13.08 4.04
C ILE A 2 -3.56 11.55 3.99
N GLN A 3 -3.18 10.92 5.10
CA GLN A 3 -3.08 9.46 5.20
C GLN A 3 -4.16 8.85 6.12
N ILE A 4 -4.66 7.68 5.72
CA ILE A 4 -5.47 6.79 6.54
C ILE A 4 -4.70 5.49 6.73
N GLU A 5 -4.30 5.26 7.97
CA GLU A 5 -3.30 4.23 8.33
C GLU A 5 -3.69 3.46 9.60
N SER A 6 -4.94 3.62 10.05
CA SER A 6 -5.44 2.92 11.22
C SER A 6 -6.91 2.52 11.08
N VAL A 7 -7.32 1.51 11.84
CA VAL A 7 -8.74 1.14 12.00
C VAL A 7 -9.57 2.37 12.39
N LYS A 8 -9.06 3.21 13.29
CA LYS A 8 -9.75 4.44 13.70
C LYS A 8 -9.90 5.45 12.56
N GLY A 9 -8.90 5.55 11.68
CA GLY A 9 -8.99 6.34 10.46
C GLY A 9 -10.08 5.84 9.51
N LEU A 10 -10.18 4.51 9.31
CA LEU A 10 -11.22 3.90 8.46
C LEU A 10 -12.64 4.12 9.00
N GLU A 11 -12.83 4.02 10.32
CA GLU A 11 -14.11 4.29 10.98
C GLU A 11 -14.58 5.74 10.70
N ASN A 12 -13.65 6.70 10.73
CA ASN A 12 -13.94 8.12 10.54
C ASN A 12 -13.83 8.60 9.09
N LEU A 13 -13.47 7.71 8.16
CA LEU A 13 -13.15 8.09 6.78
C LEU A 13 -14.29 8.90 6.13
N ASN A 14 -15.56 8.57 6.36
CA ASN A 14 -16.67 9.33 5.76
C ASN A 14 -16.75 10.77 6.26
N GLU A 15 -16.46 11.03 7.54
CA GLU A 15 -16.44 12.39 8.08
C GLU A 15 -15.20 13.16 7.62
N ILE A 16 -14.05 12.49 7.57
CA ILE A 16 -12.81 13.05 7.02
C ILE A 16 -12.99 13.46 5.55
N LEU A 17 -13.69 12.64 4.76
CA LEU A 17 -13.98 12.95 3.36
C LEU A 17 -14.91 14.16 3.18
N LYS A 18 -15.59 14.66 4.22
CA LYS A 18 -16.39 15.90 4.14
C LYS A 18 -15.58 17.16 4.45
N VAL A 19 -14.35 17.04 4.95
CA VAL A 19 -13.54 18.21 5.31
C VAL A 19 -13.09 18.95 4.06
N ASP A 20 -13.34 20.27 4.06
CA ASP A 20 -12.93 21.19 3.01
C ASP A 20 -11.40 21.28 2.91
N GLY A 21 -10.88 21.35 1.69
CA GLY A 21 -9.43 21.39 1.42
C GLY A 21 -8.72 20.04 1.44
N ILE A 22 -9.44 18.93 1.69
CA ILE A 22 -8.89 17.58 1.47
C ILE A 22 -9.24 17.12 0.06
N ASP A 23 -8.28 17.17 -0.85
CA ASP A 23 -8.47 16.72 -2.25
C ASP A 23 -8.16 15.22 -2.46
N SER A 24 -7.32 14.66 -1.59
CA SER A 24 -6.80 13.31 -1.76
C SER A 24 -6.48 12.61 -0.45
N VAL A 25 -6.68 11.29 -0.45
CA VAL A 25 -6.45 10.40 0.69
C VAL A 25 -5.55 9.24 0.24
N PHE A 26 -4.47 9.03 0.97
CA PHE A 26 -3.54 7.94 0.77
C PHE A 26 -3.73 6.87 1.85
N ILE A 27 -3.74 5.60 1.47
CA ILE A 27 -3.95 4.48 2.39
C ILE A 27 -2.59 3.90 2.77
N GLY A 28 -2.20 4.05 4.04
CA GLY A 28 -0.98 3.44 4.61
C GLY A 28 -1.22 1.98 4.95
N ALA A 29 -1.10 1.08 3.98
CA ALA A 29 -1.51 -0.32 4.12
C ALA A 29 -0.69 -1.11 5.18
N VAL A 30 0.61 -0.82 5.32
CA VAL A 30 1.49 -1.47 6.30
C VAL A 30 1.14 -1.06 7.74
N ASP A 31 0.95 0.24 7.97
CA ASP A 31 0.54 0.75 9.28
C ASP A 31 -0.89 0.33 9.62
N LEU A 32 -1.79 0.35 8.62
CA LEU A 32 -3.15 -0.15 8.77
C LEU A 32 -3.13 -1.63 9.18
N SER A 33 -2.30 -2.46 8.54
CA SER A 33 -2.22 -3.88 8.88
C SER A 33 -1.79 -4.07 10.34
N ALA A 34 -0.84 -3.27 10.84
CA ALA A 34 -0.43 -3.31 12.24
C ALA A 34 -1.59 -2.99 13.19
N THR A 35 -2.37 -1.94 12.92
CA THR A 35 -3.54 -1.60 13.75
C THR A 35 -4.69 -2.59 13.65
N MET A 36 -4.77 -3.37 12.56
CA MET A 36 -5.73 -4.45 12.37
C MET A 36 -5.29 -5.77 13.03
N GLY A 37 -4.12 -5.83 13.65
CA GLY A 37 -3.57 -7.05 14.26
C GLY A 37 -2.78 -7.95 13.31
N TYR A 38 -2.49 -7.48 12.09
CA TYR A 38 -1.70 -8.17 11.06
C TYR A 38 -0.36 -7.47 10.88
N GLN A 39 0.48 -7.54 11.91
CA GLN A 39 1.73 -6.77 12.03
C GLN A 39 2.57 -6.79 10.73
N GLY A 40 2.62 -5.64 10.05
CA GLY A 40 3.39 -5.44 8.82
C GLY A 40 2.96 -6.27 7.60
N ASN A 41 1.82 -6.97 7.63
CA ASN A 41 1.30 -7.77 6.52
C ASN A 41 0.15 -7.04 5.77
N PRO A 42 0.44 -6.14 4.82
CA PRO A 42 -0.57 -5.46 4.03
C PRO A 42 -1.32 -6.40 3.06
N ASN A 43 -0.80 -7.61 2.81
CA ASN A 43 -1.38 -8.59 1.91
C ASN A 43 -2.36 -9.54 2.62
N HIS A 44 -2.55 -9.39 3.94
CA HIS A 44 -3.55 -10.17 4.66
C HIS A 44 -4.95 -9.92 4.05
N PRO A 45 -5.79 -10.95 3.82
CA PRO A 45 -7.08 -10.80 3.14
C PRO A 45 -7.99 -9.73 3.73
N GLU A 46 -8.05 -9.63 5.07
CA GLU A 46 -8.86 -8.61 5.75
C GLU A 46 -8.30 -7.19 5.55
N VAL A 47 -6.98 -7.03 5.48
CA VAL A 47 -6.36 -5.72 5.19
C VAL A 47 -6.66 -5.32 3.75
N GLN A 48 -6.49 -6.24 2.80
CA GLN A 48 -6.83 -6.01 1.39
C GLN A 48 -8.30 -5.61 1.22
N LYS A 49 -9.21 -6.29 1.93
CA LYS A 49 -10.63 -5.94 1.94
C LYS A 49 -10.88 -4.52 2.47
N ALA A 50 -10.21 -4.14 3.56
CA ALA A 50 -10.30 -2.80 4.12
C ALA A 50 -9.73 -1.72 3.18
N VAL A 51 -8.61 -1.99 2.52
CA VAL A 51 -8.04 -1.09 1.50
C VAL A 51 -8.99 -0.90 0.32
N ILE A 52 -9.57 -1.99 -0.19
CA ILE A 52 -10.53 -1.93 -1.31
C ILE A 52 -11.76 -1.10 -0.94
N ASP A 53 -12.33 -1.31 0.25
CA ASP A 53 -13.45 -0.52 0.77
C ASP A 53 -13.07 0.98 0.85
N ALA A 54 -11.89 1.28 1.39
CA ALA A 54 -11.41 2.64 1.51
C ALA A 54 -11.25 3.32 0.14
N ILE A 55 -10.62 2.65 -0.84
CA ILE A 55 -10.49 3.17 -2.21
C ILE A 55 -11.88 3.50 -2.77
N GLN A 56 -12.82 2.57 -2.70
CA GLN A 56 -14.18 2.78 -3.23
C GLN A 56 -14.89 3.97 -2.56
N ARG A 57 -14.78 4.11 -1.23
CA ARG A 57 -15.40 5.22 -0.49
C ARG A 57 -14.76 6.56 -0.82
N ILE A 58 -13.42 6.63 -0.92
CA ILE A 58 -12.69 7.84 -1.30
C ILE A 58 -13.12 8.28 -2.70
N ARG A 59 -13.17 7.34 -3.66
CA ARG A 59 -13.58 7.60 -5.04
C ARG A 59 -15.04 7.99 -5.15
N ALA A 60 -15.93 7.34 -4.41
CA ALA A 60 -17.35 7.71 -4.36
C ALA A 60 -17.59 9.12 -3.80
N ALA A 61 -16.70 9.62 -2.93
CA ALA A 61 -16.72 11.00 -2.45
C ALA A 61 -16.10 12.01 -3.43
N GLY A 62 -15.69 11.58 -4.63
CA GLY A 62 -15.08 12.44 -5.64
C GLY A 62 -13.63 12.86 -5.32
N LYS A 63 -12.97 12.19 -4.38
CA LYS A 63 -11.59 12.51 -3.95
C LYS A 63 -10.59 11.51 -4.56
N ALA A 64 -9.35 11.94 -4.74
CA ALA A 64 -8.31 11.05 -5.26
C ALA A 64 -7.91 10.01 -4.19
N ALA A 65 -7.88 8.73 -4.56
CA ALA A 65 -7.39 7.65 -3.72
C ALA A 65 -5.96 7.27 -4.14
N GLY A 66 -5.07 7.07 -3.17
CA GLY A 66 -3.70 6.63 -3.42
C GLY A 66 -3.23 5.58 -2.42
N ILE A 67 -2.18 4.86 -2.80
CA ILE A 67 -1.61 3.76 -2.03
C ILE A 67 -0.19 3.44 -2.52
N LEU A 68 0.64 2.83 -1.67
CA LEU A 68 1.87 2.15 -2.07
C LEU A 68 1.60 0.66 -2.24
N SER A 69 1.80 0.14 -3.46
CA SER A 69 1.70 -1.29 -3.77
C SER A 69 2.72 -1.65 -4.83
N THR A 70 3.49 -2.71 -4.58
CA THR A 70 4.63 -3.15 -5.39
C THR A 70 4.35 -4.47 -6.12
N GLN A 71 3.23 -5.12 -5.83
CA GLN A 71 2.84 -6.39 -6.45
C GLN A 71 1.91 -6.13 -7.63
N HIS A 72 2.29 -6.59 -8.82
CA HIS A 72 1.60 -6.26 -10.07
C HIS A 72 0.09 -6.51 -10.01
N ASP A 73 -0.34 -7.72 -9.65
CA ASP A 73 -1.76 -8.09 -9.67
C ASP A 73 -2.60 -7.26 -8.68
N ILE A 74 -2.05 -6.99 -7.49
CA ILE A 74 -2.71 -6.17 -6.46
C ILE A 74 -2.75 -4.70 -6.89
N THR A 75 -1.65 -4.20 -7.43
CA THR A 75 -1.51 -2.83 -7.95
C THR A 75 -2.52 -2.59 -9.06
N GLN A 76 -2.61 -3.50 -10.03
CA GLN A 76 -3.55 -3.41 -11.14
C GLN A 76 -5.00 -3.41 -10.64
N LYS A 77 -5.32 -4.27 -9.68
CA LYS A 77 -6.63 -4.28 -9.03
C LYS A 77 -6.99 -2.93 -8.39
N TYR A 78 -6.04 -2.25 -7.74
CA TYR A 78 -6.30 -0.92 -7.17
C TYR A 78 -6.50 0.16 -8.24
N LEU A 79 -5.74 0.10 -9.34
CA LEU A 79 -5.94 0.98 -10.49
C LEU A 79 -7.31 0.78 -11.13
N ASP A 80 -7.73 -0.48 -11.32
CA ASP A 80 -9.05 -0.83 -11.88
C ASP A 80 -10.21 -0.36 -10.98
N LEU A 81 -9.97 -0.26 -9.66
CA LEU A 81 -10.91 0.31 -8.68
C LEU A 81 -10.91 1.85 -8.65
N GLY A 82 -10.04 2.49 -9.43
CA GLY A 82 -9.98 3.94 -9.59
C GLY A 82 -8.97 4.65 -8.68
N ALA A 83 -7.98 3.95 -8.12
CA ALA A 83 -6.86 4.63 -7.47
C ALA A 83 -6.10 5.50 -8.51
N GLU A 84 -5.82 6.75 -8.17
CA GLU A 84 -5.29 7.76 -9.11
C GLU A 84 -3.81 8.06 -8.92
N PHE A 85 -3.27 7.83 -7.71
CA PHE A 85 -1.85 8.06 -7.43
C PHE A 85 -1.28 6.88 -6.63
N VAL A 86 -0.69 5.94 -7.36
CA VAL A 86 -0.16 4.70 -6.81
C VAL A 86 1.36 4.73 -6.85
N ALA A 87 1.99 4.67 -5.68
CA ALA A 87 3.42 4.43 -5.60
C ALA A 87 3.68 2.95 -5.88
N VAL A 88 4.52 2.65 -6.87
CA VAL A 88 4.75 1.28 -7.36
C VAL A 88 6.10 0.68 -6.96
N GLY A 89 6.86 1.41 -6.15
CA GLY A 89 8.21 1.02 -5.74
C GLY A 89 8.76 1.95 -4.68
N VAL A 90 9.73 1.44 -3.93
CA VAL A 90 10.58 2.20 -3.03
C VAL A 90 12.01 2.11 -3.56
N ASP A 91 12.65 3.24 -3.78
CA ASP A 91 13.98 3.36 -4.39
C ASP A 91 15.03 2.49 -3.69
N THR A 92 15.07 2.52 -2.36
CA THR A 92 15.98 1.71 -1.53
C THR A 92 15.71 0.21 -1.70
N SER A 93 14.44 -0.22 -1.77
CA SER A 93 14.09 -1.62 -2.03
C SER A 93 14.49 -2.05 -3.43
N VAL A 94 14.24 -1.21 -4.46
CA VAL A 94 14.64 -1.47 -5.84
C VAL A 94 16.16 -1.61 -5.93
N LEU A 95 16.90 -0.66 -5.37
CA LEU A 95 18.37 -0.69 -5.34
C LEU A 95 18.90 -1.93 -4.62
N MET A 96 18.39 -2.25 -3.43
CA MET A 96 18.81 -3.43 -2.68
C MET A 96 18.52 -4.72 -3.44
N ASN A 97 17.37 -4.84 -4.10
CA ASN A 97 17.01 -6.03 -4.87
C ASN A 97 17.94 -6.19 -6.09
N SER A 98 18.19 -5.11 -6.86
CA SER A 98 19.12 -5.15 -7.99
C SER A 98 20.56 -5.48 -7.57
N LEU A 99 21.02 -4.97 -6.42
CA LEU A 99 22.35 -5.31 -5.89
C LEU A 99 22.44 -6.78 -5.45
N ARG A 100 21.37 -7.34 -4.85
CA ARG A 100 21.30 -8.77 -4.50
C ARG A 100 21.32 -9.65 -5.74
N GLU A 101 20.57 -9.30 -6.78
CA GLU A 101 20.58 -10.00 -8.07
C GLU A 101 21.96 -9.96 -8.72
N LEU A 102 22.62 -8.79 -8.72
CA LEU A 102 23.98 -8.64 -9.25
C LEU A 102 24.98 -9.53 -8.49
N LEU A 103 24.90 -9.56 -7.16
CA LEU A 103 25.75 -10.41 -6.34
C LEU A 103 25.53 -11.90 -6.65
N PHE A 104 24.26 -12.33 -6.74
CA PHE A 104 23.89 -13.71 -7.02
C PHE A 104 24.44 -14.21 -8.36
N LYS A 105 24.51 -13.34 -9.36
CA LYS A 105 25.08 -13.67 -10.68
C LYS A 105 26.55 -14.12 -10.61
N TYR A 106 27.31 -13.68 -9.61
CA TYR A 106 28.75 -13.92 -9.51
C TYR A 106 29.19 -14.69 -8.26
N LYS A 107 28.32 -14.87 -7.25
CA LYS A 107 28.55 -15.77 -6.11
C LYS A 107 27.68 -17.01 -6.21
N GLN A 108 28.27 -18.14 -6.64
CA GLN A 108 27.63 -19.44 -6.53
C GLN A 108 27.52 -19.88 -5.06
N GLY A 109 26.43 -20.56 -4.69
CA GLY A 109 26.24 -21.17 -3.36
C GLY A 109 25.72 -20.23 -2.26
N THR A 110 25.31 -19.00 -2.58
CA THR A 110 24.65 -18.10 -1.61
C THR A 110 23.14 -18.18 -1.80
N GLU A 111 22.41 -18.70 -0.80
CA GLU A 111 20.95 -18.65 -0.81
C GLU A 111 20.45 -17.21 -0.78
N VAL A 112 19.50 -16.88 -1.65
CA VAL A 112 18.83 -15.58 -1.61
C VAL A 112 17.86 -15.60 -0.43
N VAL A 113 18.21 -14.90 0.64
CA VAL A 113 17.24 -14.55 1.67
C VAL A 113 16.26 -13.58 1.02
N LYS A 114 15.04 -14.07 0.71
CA LYS A 114 13.96 -13.19 0.31
C LYS A 114 13.69 -12.21 1.44
N SER A 115 13.78 -10.93 1.13
CA SER A 115 13.46 -9.85 2.05
C SER A 115 11.96 -9.89 2.35
N GLU A 116 11.60 -10.09 3.63
CA GLU A 116 10.24 -9.86 4.16
C GLU A 116 9.92 -8.36 4.31
N GLY A 117 10.45 -7.53 3.40
CA GLY A 117 10.18 -6.11 3.39
C GLY A 117 8.68 -5.87 3.17
N GLY A 118 8.10 -4.90 3.87
CA GLY A 118 6.66 -4.59 3.84
C GLY A 118 6.11 -4.17 2.47
N TYR A 119 6.92 -4.20 1.41
CA TYR A 119 6.60 -3.92 0.02
C TYR A 119 7.44 -4.80 -0.91
#